data_AF-W8C3J0-F1
#
_entry.id   AF-W8C3J0-F1
#
_cell.length_a   1.000
_cell.length_b   1.000
_cell.length_c   1.000
_cell.angle_alpha   90.00
_cell.angle_beta   90.00
_cell.angle_gamma   90.00
#
_symmetry.space_group_name_H-M   'P 1'
#
loop_
_entity.id
_entity.type
_entity.pdbx_description
1 polymer ?
#
loop_
_entity_poly.entity_id
_entity_poly.type
_entity_poly.pdbx_seq_one_letter_code
_entity_poly.pdbx_strand_id
1 'polypeptide(L)'
;TQGTQAVMFGYNSDMKRFSKCEKFVQELTPFDTPLQLHMDGRDYMQLRCGYSYSAASEKGDCGAALLVLSRRNARKWIGMHVAGSNNNEGYSVKLTQELLLD
;
A
#
# COMPACT_ATOMS: atom_id res chain seq x y z
N THR A 1 -19.57 -3.71 10.33
CA THR A 1 -19.28 -2.89 9.14
C THR A 1 -18.32 -3.66 8.26
N GLN A 2 -18.70 -3.99 7.01
CA GLN A 2 -17.80 -4.70 6.10
C GLN A 2 -16.71 -3.73 5.63
N GLY A 3 -15.46 -3.97 6.03
CA GLY A 3 -14.31 -3.14 5.64
C GLY A 3 -14.05 -3.20 4.12
N THR A 4 -13.46 -2.13 3.58
CA THR A 4 -13.01 -2.08 2.18
C THR A 4 -11.95 -3.15 1.94
N GLN A 5 -12.21 -4.07 0.99
CA GLN A 5 -11.26 -5.12 0.63
C GLN A 5 -10.26 -4.60 -0.42
N ALA A 6 -8.98 -4.67 -0.10
CA ALA A 6 -7.91 -4.45 -1.07
C ALA A 6 -6.86 -5.56 -1.05
N VAL A 7 -6.15 -5.75 -2.16
CA VAL A 7 -5.12 -6.79 -2.35
C VAL A 7 -3.79 -6.16 -2.75
N MET A 8 -2.68 -6.77 -2.31
CA MET A 8 -1.30 -6.42 -2.69
C MET A 8 -0.72 -7.37 -3.75
N PHE A 9 0.04 -6.84 -4.71
CA PHE A 9 0.77 -7.64 -5.72
C PHE A 9 2.23 -7.20 -5.79
N GLY A 10 3.18 -8.13 -5.62
CA GLY A 10 4.62 -7.85 -5.65
C GLY A 10 5.39 -8.76 -6.62
N TYR A 11 6.54 -8.30 -7.08
CA TYR A 11 7.50 -9.11 -7.84
C TYR A 11 8.51 -9.74 -6.88
N ASN A 12 8.68 -11.06 -6.94
CA ASN A 12 9.70 -11.76 -6.17
C ASN A 12 10.96 -11.91 -7.03
N SER A 13 12.00 -11.16 -6.67
CA SER A 13 13.28 -11.13 -7.38
C SER A 13 14.00 -12.47 -7.35
N ASP A 14 13.93 -13.19 -6.24
CA ASP A 14 14.65 -14.45 -6.03
C ASP A 14 14.06 -15.56 -6.89
N MET A 15 12.73 -15.56 -7.02
CA MET A 15 12.00 -16.49 -7.87
C MET A 15 11.86 -16.03 -9.33
N LYS A 16 12.35 -14.83 -9.65
CA LYS A 16 12.22 -14.16 -10.95
C LYS A 16 10.80 -14.19 -11.54
N ARG A 17 9.77 -14.14 -10.69
CA ARG A 17 8.36 -14.21 -11.10
C ARG A 17 7.51 -13.27 -10.27
N PHE A 18 6.41 -12.81 -10.86
CA PHE A 18 5.35 -12.18 -10.10
C PHE A 18 4.74 -13.23 -9.17
N SER A 19 4.88 -13.03 -7.87
CA SER A 19 4.24 -13.87 -6.86
C SER A 19 3.04 -13.12 -6.30
N LYS A 20 1.88 -13.73 -6.43
CA LYS A 20 0.66 -13.22 -5.81
C LYS A 20 0.81 -13.34 -4.30
N CYS A 21 0.92 -12.19 -3.61
CA CYS A 21 0.85 -12.13 -2.15
C CYS A 21 -0.51 -11.54 -1.77
N GLU A 22 -1.54 -12.38 -1.68
CA GLU A 22 -2.88 -11.89 -1.35
C GLU A 22 -2.99 -11.52 0.11
N LYS A 23 -2.67 -10.26 0.42
CA LYS A 23 -2.96 -9.68 1.73
C LYS A 23 -4.20 -8.81 1.62
N PHE A 24 -5.23 -9.16 2.37
CA PHE A 24 -6.43 -8.34 2.51
C PHE A 24 -6.16 -7.21 3.49
N VAL A 25 -6.37 -5.98 3.06
CA VAL A 25 -6.30 -4.82 3.95
C VAL A 25 -7.66 -4.55 4.59
N GLN A 26 -7.64 -3.99 5.79
CA GLN A 26 -8.82 -3.50 6.50
C GLN A 26 -8.65 -2.02 6.86
N GLU A 27 -9.74 -1.35 7.22
CA GLU A 27 -9.70 0.03 7.75
C GLU A 27 -8.98 1.05 6.86
N LEU A 28 -9.08 0.85 5.54
CA LEU A 28 -8.45 1.71 4.54
C LEU A 28 -8.92 3.17 4.68
N THR A 29 -8.01 4.05 5.08
CA THR A 29 -8.29 5.45 5.38
C THR A 29 -7.37 6.38 4.59
N PRO A 30 -7.89 7.31 3.78
CA PRO A 30 -7.06 8.28 3.08
C PRO A 30 -6.52 9.35 4.05
N PHE A 31 -5.33 9.88 3.78
CA PHE A 31 -4.77 11.04 4.48
C PHE A 31 -4.07 12.00 3.51
N ASP A 32 -4.06 13.28 3.84
CA ASP A 32 -3.37 14.35 3.08
C ASP A 32 -2.28 15.03 3.92
N THR A 33 -2.38 14.95 5.25
CA THR A 33 -1.37 15.50 6.16
C THR A 33 -0.04 14.74 6.07
N PRO A 34 1.12 15.42 6.15
CA PRO A 34 2.41 14.75 6.21
C PRO A 34 2.49 13.79 7.41
N LEU A 35 2.88 12.56 7.15
CA LEU A 35 3.20 11.55 8.15
C LEU A 35 4.72 11.32 8.16
N GLN A 36 5.31 11.28 9.35
CA GLN A 36 6.71 10.87 9.52
C GLN A 36 6.75 9.40 9.91
N LEU A 37 7.31 8.59 9.02
CA LEU A 37 7.48 7.16 9.21
C LEU A 37 8.93 6.89 9.63
N HIS A 38 9.09 6.32 10.82
CA HIS A 38 10.39 5.94 11.34
C HIS A 38 10.79 4.60 10.70
N MET A 39 11.92 4.58 10.00
CA MET A 39 12.45 3.38 9.36
C MET A 39 13.70 2.91 10.10
N ASP A 40 13.82 1.60 10.31
CA ASP A 40 15.01 1.02 10.93
C ASP A 40 16.27 1.40 10.14
N GLY A 41 17.16 2.15 10.79
CA GLY A 41 18.47 2.53 10.23
C GLY A 41 18.47 3.71 9.26
N ARG A 42 17.42 4.55 9.20
CA ARG A 42 17.41 5.79 8.41
C ARG A 42 16.76 6.97 9.16
N ASP A 43 17.14 8.19 8.76
CA ASP A 43 16.38 9.39 9.08
C ASP A 43 15.01 9.29 8.38
N TYR A 44 13.94 9.30 9.17
CA TYR A 44 12.52 9.28 8.82
C TYR A 44 12.12 9.52 7.33
N MET A 45 11.11 8.79 6.86
CA MET A 45 10.45 9.07 5.58
C MET A 45 9.24 9.99 5.80
N GLN A 46 9.16 11.10 5.07
CA GLN A 46 7.93 11.87 4.99
C GLN A 46 7.02 11.32 3.90
N LEU A 47 5.81 10.94 4.28
CA LEU A 47 4.76 10.48 3.39
C LEU A 47 3.61 11.48 3.40
N ARG A 48 3.15 11.92 2.23
CA ARG A 48 2.01 12.82 2.06
C ARG A 48 1.06 12.23 1.03
N CYS A 49 -0.24 12.55 1.13
CA CYS A 49 -1.25 12.11 0.17
C CYS A 49 -1.25 10.59 -0.04
N GLY A 50 -1.73 9.84 0.94
CA GLY A 50 -1.66 8.37 0.92
C GLY A 50 -2.86 7.68 1.54
N TYR A 51 -2.70 6.39 1.80
CA TYR A 51 -3.67 5.60 2.56
C TYR A 51 -2.97 4.87 3.70
N SER A 52 -3.59 4.87 4.88
CA SER A 52 -3.29 3.95 5.97
C SER A 52 -4.29 2.80 5.96
N TYR A 53 -3.86 1.63 6.43
CA TYR A 53 -4.70 0.45 6.51
C TYR A 53 -4.13 -0.58 7.49
N SER A 54 -4.96 -1.51 7.92
CA SER A 54 -4.56 -2.63 8.77
C SER A 54 -4.20 -3.84 7.90
N ALA A 55 -2.92 -4.21 7.86
CA ALA A 55 -2.39 -5.40 7.18
C ALA A 55 -0.97 -5.73 7.68
N ALA A 56 -0.70 -7.02 7.91
CA ALA A 56 0.64 -7.50 8.25
C ALA A 56 1.54 -7.40 7.02
N SER A 57 2.59 -6.60 7.07
CA SER A 57 3.58 -6.47 5.99
C SER A 57 4.92 -7.03 6.42
N GLU A 58 5.69 -7.49 5.45
CA GLU A 58 7.03 -8.06 5.63
C GLU A 58 8.04 -7.31 4.77
N LYS A 59 9.33 -7.46 5.12
CA LYS A 59 10.41 -6.91 4.29
C LYS A 59 10.30 -7.47 2.87
N GLY A 60 10.17 -6.58 1.89
CA GLY A 60 9.96 -6.94 0.49
C GLY A 60 8.53 -6.70 -0.03
N ASP A 61 7.56 -6.43 0.84
CA ASP A 61 6.20 -6.03 0.40
C ASP A 61 6.16 -4.61 -0.19
N CYS A 62 7.17 -3.77 0.09
CA CYS A 62 7.29 -2.42 -0.48
C CYS A 62 7.29 -2.47 -2.02
N GLY A 63 6.58 -1.53 -2.65
CA GLY A 63 6.35 -1.51 -4.08
C GLY A 63 5.12 -2.31 -4.52
N ALA A 64 4.47 -3.05 -3.62
CA ALA A 64 3.27 -3.79 -3.97
C ALA A 64 2.08 -2.86 -4.31
N ALA A 65 1.32 -3.21 -5.34
CA ALA A 65 0.16 -2.44 -5.77
C ALA A 65 -1.03 -2.60 -4.81
N LEU A 66 -1.62 -1.50 -4.34
CA LEU A 66 -2.83 -1.50 -3.53
C LEU A 66 -4.08 -1.38 -4.42
N LEU A 67 -4.89 -2.43 -4.47
CA LEU A 67 -6.04 -2.55 -5.39
C LEU A 67 -7.37 -2.67 -4.67
N VAL A 68 -8.36 -1.81 -4.95
CA VAL A 68 -9.73 -1.93 -4.43
C VAL A 68 -10.51 -3.00 -5.19
N LEU A 69 -11.03 -3.98 -4.45
CA LEU A 69 -11.93 -5.00 -4.99
C LEU A 69 -13.37 -4.49 -5.06
N SER A 70 -13.71 -3.78 -6.14
CA SER A 70 -15.07 -3.31 -6.41
C SER A 70 -15.50 -3.59 -7.84
N ARG A 71 -16.77 -3.96 -8.03
CA ARG A 71 -17.41 -4.02 -9.36
C ARG A 71 -17.95 -2.66 -9.82
N ARG A 72 -18.06 -1.69 -8.91
CA ARG A 72 -18.60 -0.35 -9.18
C ARG A 72 -17.53 0.68 -9.53
N ASN A 73 -16.28 0.42 -9.14
CA ASN A 73 -15.19 1.38 -9.32
C ASN A 73 -14.43 1.08 -10.62
N ALA A 74 -14.32 2.08 -11.49
CA ALA A 74 -13.50 2.00 -12.71
C ALA A 74 -12.00 2.01 -12.40
N ARG A 75 -11.59 2.75 -11.37
CA ARG A 75 -10.19 2.89 -10.92
C ARG A 75 -9.96 2.02 -9.70
N LYS A 76 -9.24 0.91 -9.88
CA LYS A 76 -8.99 -0.07 -8.83
C LYS A 76 -7.60 0.05 -8.22
N TRP A 77 -6.61 0.46 -9.00
CA TRP A 77 -5.27 0.73 -8.47
C TRP A 77 -5.25 2.13 -7.86
N ILE A 78 -5.14 2.17 -6.53
CA ILE A 78 -5.28 3.40 -5.75
C ILE A 78 -3.99 3.81 -5.05
N GLY A 79 -3.01 2.90 -4.95
CA GLY A 79 -1.76 3.21 -4.26
C GLY A 79 -0.68 2.16 -4.43
N MET A 80 0.47 2.45 -3.84
CA MET A 80 1.61 1.53 -3.78
C MET A 80 2.12 1.48 -2.34
N HIS A 81 2.25 0.27 -1.79
CA HIS A 81 2.73 0.08 -0.42
C HIS A 81 4.16 0.59 -0.28
N VAL A 82 4.43 1.35 0.78
CA VAL A 82 5.75 1.96 1.02
C VAL A 82 6.32 1.62 2.38
N ALA A 83 5.48 1.35 3.37
CA ALA A 83 5.91 1.05 4.73
C ALA A 83 4.84 0.30 5.50
N GLY A 84 5.26 -0.47 6.49
CA GLY A 84 4.37 -0.95 7.53
C GLY A 84 5.08 -1.04 8.87
N SER A 85 4.29 -1.32 9.91
CA SER A 85 4.76 -1.40 11.30
C SER A 85 4.45 -2.76 11.91
N ASN A 86 5.12 -3.04 13.03
CA ASN A 86 4.88 -4.27 13.81
C ASN A 86 3.47 -4.33 14.42
N ASN A 87 2.70 -3.22 14.40
CA ASN A 87 1.35 -3.13 14.93
C ASN A 87 0.27 -3.42 13.87
N ASN A 88 0.63 -4.14 12.80
CA ASN A 88 -0.29 -4.48 11.71
C ASN A 88 -0.76 -3.25 10.91
N GLU A 89 -0.01 -2.15 10.93
CA GLU A 89 -0.32 -0.97 10.10
C GLU A 89 0.48 -1.01 8.80
N GLY A 90 -0.18 -0.63 7.72
CA GLY A 90 0.42 -0.44 6.40
C GLY A 90 0.11 0.94 5.85
N TYR A 91 1.05 1.47 5.09
CA TYR A 91 1.00 2.77 4.46
C TYR A 91 1.28 2.65 2.97
N SER A 92 0.56 3.42 2.18
CA SER A 92 0.78 3.53 0.74
C SER A 92 0.83 4.98 0.29
N VAL A 93 1.62 5.26 -0.74
CA VAL A 93 1.45 6.47 -1.54
C VAL A 93 0.18 6.35 -2.36
N LYS A 94 -0.55 7.47 -2.53
CA LYS A 94 -1.69 7.51 -3.45
C LYS A 94 -1.19 7.48 -4.88
N LEU A 95 -1.78 6.61 -5.69
CA LEU A 95 -1.58 6.59 -7.13
C LEU A 95 -2.84 7.08 -7.81
N THR A 96 -2.64 7.96 -8.77
CA THR A 96 -3.69 8.52 -9.62
C THR A 96 -3.31 8.25 -11.08
N GLN A 97 -4.29 8.24 -11.97
CA GLN A 97 -4.02 7.96 -13.38
C GLN A 97 -3.15 9.06 -14.00
N GLU A 98 -3.32 10.27 -13.50
CA GLU A 98 -2.62 11.48 -13.90
C GLU A 98 -1.11 11.34 -13.65
N LEU A 99 -0.68 10.67 -12.56
CA LEU A 99 0.73 10.35 -12.29
C LEU A 99 1.37 9.35 -13.27
N LEU A 100 0.58 8.64 -14.06
CA LEU A 100 1.08 7.69 -15.07
C LEU A 100 1.19 8.31 -16.47
N LEU A 101 0.68 9.53 -16.62
CA LEU A 101 0.71 10.29 -17.88
C LEU A 101 1.85 11.32 -17.90
N ASP A 102 2.45 11.60 -16.75
CA ASP A 102 3.71 12.34 -16.60
C ASP A 102 4.91 11.44 -16.94
#